data_AF-A0A844GA86-F1
#
_entry.id   AF-A0A844GA86-F1
#
_cell.length_a   1.000
_cell.length_b   1.000
_cell.length_c   1.000
_cell.angle_alpha   90.00
_cell.angle_beta   90.00
_cell.angle_gamma   90.00
#
_symmetry.space_group_name_H-M   'P 1'
#
loop_
_entity.id
_entity.type
_entity.pdbx_description
1 polymer ?
#
loop_
_entity_poly.entity_id
_entity_poly.type
_entity_poly.pdbx_seq_one_letter_code
_entity_poly.pdbx_strand_id
1 'polypeptide(L)'
;MSFQYVPTQLRSPTIPNWNPQKGFWRGIEADSGLLAFNTDNGNLGYYVITQNLWTYRLKIDNAIYSPVFNDVNGYIYWKYGSSFFYYSRSYGWILHNRFPGYEPKENYNSETREYEGDAFHAGSLPSVKDNSYSYLQPRGTNRNGGGANKTVYFDFPRWQSVYRVQLGEYEPKGGVSGKKYFGLPRWRDSSSNYYIRSLEKKNGRFSYGGIRYENGKWLLGELNSPSGWWEGEEPNKEKAVTFQFCKPEDSEITGSNRTLSFYDYVQGDETGVAYLGEVAIWR
;
A
#
# COMPACT_ATOMS: atom_id res chain seq x y z
N MET A 1 -4.59 -9.63 -11.30
CA MET A 1 -4.49 -8.55 -10.30
C MET A 1 -5.15 -9.08 -9.07
N SER A 2 -4.31 -9.34 -8.08
CA SER A 2 -4.53 -10.45 -7.18
C SER A 2 -3.78 -10.07 -5.91
N PHE A 3 -4.53 -9.73 -4.87
CA PHE A 3 -3.98 -9.48 -3.55
C PHE A 3 -4.38 -10.66 -2.70
N GLN A 4 -3.46 -11.16 -1.89
CA GLN A 4 -3.68 -12.31 -1.04
C GLN A 4 -3.64 -11.87 0.41
N TYR A 5 -4.67 -12.24 1.17
CA TYR A 5 -4.71 -11.94 2.60
C TYR A 5 -3.60 -12.67 3.32
N VAL A 6 -2.88 -11.96 4.18
CA VAL A 6 -1.84 -12.53 5.02
C VAL A 6 -2.30 -12.46 6.48
N PRO A 7 -2.77 -13.57 7.07
CA PRO A 7 -3.38 -13.58 8.40
C PRO A 7 -2.39 -13.43 9.57
N THR A 8 -1.12 -13.09 9.33
CA THR A 8 -0.09 -13.10 10.38
C THR A 8 0.24 -11.74 10.97
N GLN A 9 0.65 -11.76 12.24
CA GLN A 9 1.27 -10.65 12.95
C GLN A 9 2.69 -10.40 12.40
N LEU A 10 2.82 -9.77 11.23
CA LEU A 10 4.11 -9.13 10.91
C LEU A 10 4.39 -8.15 12.04
N ARG A 11 5.50 -8.33 12.75
CA ARG A 11 6.00 -7.32 13.67
C ARG A 11 6.59 -6.22 12.81
N SER A 12 5.80 -5.22 12.41
CA SER A 12 6.44 -4.00 11.93
C SER A 12 7.19 -3.40 13.11
N PRO A 13 8.43 -2.96 12.94
CA PRO A 13 9.06 -2.09 13.91
C PRO A 13 8.13 -0.91 14.19
N THR A 14 8.02 -0.57 15.47
CA THR A 14 7.14 0.50 15.95
C THR A 14 7.56 1.79 15.28
N ILE A 15 6.69 2.34 14.43
CA ILE A 15 6.94 3.67 13.86
C ILE A 15 6.50 4.67 14.92
N PRO A 16 7.31 5.70 15.19
CA PRO A 16 6.89 6.74 16.10
C PRO A 16 5.55 7.37 15.66
N ASN A 17 4.67 7.59 16.63
CA ASN A 17 3.34 8.20 16.48
C ASN A 17 2.28 7.38 15.72
N TRP A 18 2.59 6.22 15.15
CA TRP A 18 1.56 5.34 14.55
C TRP A 18 2.04 3.92 14.28
N ASN A 19 1.14 2.95 14.45
CA ASN A 19 1.39 1.55 14.15
C ASN A 19 0.39 1.04 13.10
N PRO A 20 0.82 0.26 12.10
CA PRO A 20 -0.10 -0.36 11.15
C PRO A 20 -1.02 -1.36 11.86
N GLN A 21 -2.27 -1.45 11.40
CA GLN A 21 -3.22 -2.43 11.90
C GLN A 21 -2.84 -3.86 11.48
N LYS A 22 -3.29 -4.85 12.25
CA LYS A 22 -3.12 -6.28 11.92
C LYS A 22 -3.94 -6.63 10.67
N GLY A 23 -3.45 -7.58 9.88
CA GLY A 23 -4.14 -8.08 8.69
C GLY A 23 -3.90 -7.18 7.47
N PHE A 24 -2.85 -7.50 6.73
CA PHE A 24 -2.52 -6.84 5.46
C PHE A 24 -2.67 -7.83 4.32
N TRP A 25 -2.74 -7.30 3.12
CA TRP A 25 -2.81 -8.05 1.88
C TRP A 25 -1.53 -7.79 1.10
N ARG A 26 -0.96 -8.82 0.52
CA ARG A 26 0.18 -8.69 -0.37
C ARG A 26 -0.27 -8.81 -1.81
N GLY A 27 0.27 -7.99 -2.69
CA GLY A 27 0.09 -8.19 -4.13
C GLY A 27 0.90 -9.40 -4.61
N ILE A 28 0.39 -10.08 -5.63
CA ILE A 28 1.08 -11.17 -6.34
C ILE A 28 1.22 -10.81 -7.83
N GLU A 29 2.08 -11.53 -8.54
CA GLU A 29 2.34 -11.35 -9.98
C GLU A 29 2.68 -9.87 -10.33
N ALA A 30 1.84 -9.23 -11.15
CA ALA A 30 2.00 -7.83 -11.56
C ALA A 30 1.89 -6.81 -10.41
N ASP A 31 1.32 -7.22 -9.28
CA ASP A 31 1.22 -6.42 -8.06
C ASP A 31 2.24 -6.87 -7.00
N SER A 32 3.17 -7.77 -7.34
CA SER A 32 4.24 -8.21 -6.43
C SER A 32 5.02 -7.00 -5.88
N GLY A 33 5.33 -7.06 -4.58
CA GLY A 33 5.93 -5.95 -3.84
C GLY A 33 4.92 -4.91 -3.30
N LEU A 34 3.64 -4.98 -3.69
CA LEU A 34 2.62 -4.11 -3.11
C LEU A 34 1.98 -4.70 -1.86
N LEU A 35 1.53 -3.80 -0.99
CA LEU A 35 0.82 -4.14 0.24
C LEU A 35 -0.40 -3.26 0.39
N ALA A 36 -1.56 -3.88 0.67
CA ALA A 36 -2.81 -3.19 0.93
C ALA A 36 -3.28 -3.44 2.37
N PHE A 37 -3.67 -2.38 3.08
CA PHE A 37 -4.08 -2.50 4.49
C PHE A 37 -4.94 -1.32 4.93
N ASN A 38 -5.56 -1.47 6.11
CA ASN A 38 -6.29 -0.40 6.77
C ASN A 38 -5.33 0.40 7.67
N THR A 39 -5.22 1.71 7.47
CA THR A 39 -4.38 2.58 8.28
C THR A 39 -4.98 2.94 9.63
N ASP A 40 -6.31 2.80 9.76
CA ASP A 40 -7.13 3.34 10.86
C ASP A 40 -6.86 4.83 11.13
N ASN A 41 -6.43 5.57 10.11
CA ASN A 41 -6.11 6.98 10.19
C ASN A 41 -6.70 7.74 9.01
N GLY A 42 -7.77 8.50 9.28
CA GLY A 42 -8.44 9.32 8.27
C GLY A 42 -7.53 10.34 7.59
N ASN A 43 -6.46 10.82 8.25
CA ASN A 43 -5.51 11.76 7.66
C ASN A 43 -4.58 11.14 6.61
N LEU A 44 -4.46 9.81 6.61
CA LEU A 44 -3.73 9.04 5.60
C LEU A 44 -4.67 8.33 4.62
N GLY A 45 -5.97 8.37 4.88
CA GLY A 45 -6.95 7.52 4.23
C GLY A 45 -7.00 6.14 4.86
N TYR A 46 -8.23 5.66 5.09
CA TYR A 46 -8.46 4.39 5.79
C TYR A 46 -7.88 3.19 5.07
N TYR A 47 -8.05 3.06 3.76
CA TYR A 47 -7.51 1.94 3.01
C TYR A 47 -6.47 2.43 2.01
N VAL A 48 -5.29 1.82 2.05
CA VAL A 48 -4.15 2.25 1.24
C VAL A 48 -3.42 1.06 0.62
N ILE A 49 -2.70 1.33 -0.48
CA ILE A 49 -1.73 0.43 -1.10
C ILE A 49 -0.35 1.13 -1.09
N THR A 50 0.72 0.42 -0.76
CA THR A 50 2.11 0.95 -0.81
C THR A 50 3.10 -0.12 -1.28
N GLN A 51 4.30 0.31 -1.69
CA GLN A 51 5.36 -0.54 -2.26
C GLN A 51 6.33 -1.14 -1.24
N ASN A 52 6.42 -0.59 -0.03
CA ASN A 52 7.32 -1.13 0.98
C ASN A 52 6.61 -1.15 2.34
N LEU A 53 6.96 -2.08 3.24
CA LEU A 53 6.43 -2.16 4.63
C LEU A 53 6.73 -0.93 5.51
N TRP A 54 7.40 0.07 4.95
CA TRP A 54 7.66 1.36 5.57
C TRP A 54 6.53 2.29 5.20
N THR A 55 5.48 2.22 5.98
CA THR A 55 4.32 3.09 5.83
C THR A 55 4.70 4.59 5.91
N TYR A 56 5.92 4.94 6.29
CA TYR A 56 6.52 6.25 6.06
C TYR A 56 8.01 6.15 5.73
N ARG A 57 8.50 7.11 4.93
CA ARG A 57 9.90 7.44 4.75
C ARG A 57 10.22 8.65 5.64
N LEU A 58 11.31 8.57 6.41
CA LEU A 58 11.81 9.73 7.14
C LEU A 58 12.59 10.62 6.17
N LYS A 59 12.18 11.88 6.05
CA LYS A 59 12.90 12.89 5.27
C LYS A 59 13.28 14.05 6.19
N ILE A 60 14.57 14.37 6.25
CA ILE A 60 15.06 15.55 6.98
C ILE A 60 15.66 16.52 5.97
N ASP A 61 15.16 17.74 5.96
CA ASP A 61 15.32 18.71 4.89
C ASP A 61 14.94 18.06 3.54
N ASN A 62 15.91 17.80 2.68
CA ASN A 62 15.75 17.12 1.39
C ASN A 62 16.34 15.71 1.33
N ALA A 63 16.90 15.21 2.43
CA ALA A 63 17.54 13.90 2.48
C ALA A 63 16.56 12.83 3.02
N ILE A 64 16.48 11.69 2.33
CA ILE A 64 15.70 10.53 2.77
C ILE A 64 16.61 9.64 3.61
N TYR A 65 16.21 9.40 4.85
CA TYR A 65 16.98 8.57 5.76
C TYR A 65 16.53 7.12 5.68
N SER A 66 17.50 6.22 5.70
CA SER A 66 17.27 4.79 5.75
C SER A 66 17.13 4.33 7.21
N PRO A 67 16.00 3.74 7.59
CA PRO A 67 15.84 3.10 8.89
C PRO A 67 16.79 1.90 9.07
N VAL A 68 17.19 1.67 10.32
CA VAL A 68 18.05 0.57 10.79
C VAL A 68 17.41 -0.05 12.03
N PHE A 69 17.32 -1.37 12.06
CA PHE A 69 16.47 -2.08 13.02
C PHE A 69 17.19 -2.88 14.10
N ASN A 70 18.38 -3.39 13.82
CA ASN A 70 19.01 -4.41 14.67
C ASN A 70 20.42 -4.07 15.15
N ASP A 71 20.96 -2.90 14.80
CA ASP A 71 22.38 -2.64 15.05
C ASP A 71 22.67 -2.20 16.51
N VAL A 72 21.69 -1.75 17.29
CA VAL A 72 21.92 -1.24 18.67
C VAL A 72 20.79 -1.58 19.63
N ASN A 73 20.99 -2.59 20.50
CA ASN A 73 20.17 -2.85 21.70
C ASN A 73 18.63 -2.82 21.49
N GLY A 74 18.14 -3.17 20.29
CA GLY A 74 16.71 -3.19 19.96
C GLY A 74 16.06 -1.82 19.69
N TYR A 75 16.85 -0.76 19.47
CA TYR A 75 16.33 0.56 19.12
C TYR A 75 16.36 0.81 17.61
N ILE A 76 15.26 1.36 17.10
CA ILE A 76 15.15 1.82 15.71
C ILE A 76 15.77 3.20 15.60
N TYR A 77 16.64 3.39 14.61
CA TYR A 77 17.15 4.70 14.23
C TYR A 77 17.17 4.84 12.71
N TRP A 78 17.46 6.04 12.25
CA TRP A 78 17.54 6.34 10.82
C TRP A 78 18.91 6.92 10.50
N LYS A 79 19.47 6.56 9.35
CA LYS A 79 20.78 7.06 8.90
C LYS A 79 20.74 7.65 7.50
N TYR A 80 21.56 8.67 7.27
CA TYR A 80 21.88 9.22 5.96
C TYR A 80 23.34 9.68 5.95
N GLY A 81 24.20 9.01 5.19
CA GLY A 81 25.64 9.23 5.25
C GLY A 81 26.17 9.01 6.67
N SER A 82 26.86 10.00 7.22
CA SER A 82 27.38 10.02 8.59
C SER A 82 26.39 10.54 9.64
N SER A 83 25.16 10.90 9.25
CA SER A 83 24.15 11.47 10.14
C SER A 83 23.18 10.39 10.62
N PHE A 84 22.89 10.42 11.91
CA PHE A 84 21.99 9.52 12.62
C PHE A 84 20.85 10.32 13.24
N PHE A 85 19.63 9.84 13.06
CA PHE A 85 18.44 10.34 13.72
C PHE A 85 17.90 9.27 14.67
N TYR A 86 17.92 9.56 15.97
CA TYR A 86 17.58 8.61 17.03
C TYR A 86 17.06 9.31 18.28
N TYR A 87 16.54 8.54 19.23
CA TYR A 87 16.03 9.05 20.49
C TYR A 87 17.14 9.05 21.57
N SER A 88 17.47 10.24 22.07
CA SER A 88 18.31 10.49 23.24
C SER A 88 17.44 10.63 24.50
N ARG A 89 17.92 10.15 25.63
CA ARG A 89 17.23 10.26 26.92
C ARG A 89 17.13 11.70 27.40
N SER A 90 18.18 12.50 27.17
CA SER A 90 18.28 13.86 27.68
C SER A 90 17.55 14.88 26.78
N TYR A 91 17.50 14.64 25.47
CA TYR A 91 17.04 15.64 24.50
C TYR A 91 15.89 15.17 23.61
N GLY A 92 15.39 13.95 23.80
CA GLY A 92 14.35 13.37 22.94
C GLY A 92 14.90 13.02 21.55
N TRP A 93 14.17 13.32 20.49
CA TRP A 93 14.63 13.02 19.13
C TRP A 93 15.75 13.96 18.70
N ILE A 94 16.88 13.39 18.29
CA ILE A 94 18.05 14.14 17.89
C ILE A 94 18.60 13.71 16.53
N LEU A 95 19.19 14.66 15.84
CA LEU A 95 20.03 14.45 14.67
C LEU A 95 21.49 14.73 15.05
N HIS A 96 22.35 13.72 14.90
CA HIS A 96 23.75 13.79 15.31
C HIS A 96 24.63 13.03 14.32
N ASN A 97 25.91 13.37 14.24
CA ASN A 97 26.92 12.62 13.48
C ASN A 97 27.60 11.49 14.28
N ARG A 98 27.12 11.19 15.49
CA ARG A 98 27.64 10.13 16.34
C ARG A 98 26.65 8.99 16.39
N PHE A 99 27.19 7.79 16.57
CA PHE A 99 26.44 6.56 16.53
C PHE A 99 25.36 6.51 17.63
N PRO A 100 24.14 5.97 17.34
CA PRO A 100 23.06 5.87 18.32
C PRO A 100 23.47 5.19 19.62
N GLY A 101 22.96 5.70 20.74
CA GLY A 101 23.36 5.30 22.10
C GLY A 101 24.34 6.27 22.76
N TYR A 102 24.94 7.18 22.00
CA TYR A 102 25.67 8.32 22.55
C TYR A 102 24.71 9.43 23.00
N GLU A 103 24.87 9.92 24.23
CA GLU A 103 24.15 11.09 24.75
C GLU A 103 24.97 12.36 24.50
N PRO A 104 24.45 13.33 23.73
CA PRO A 104 25.17 14.57 23.43
C PRO A 104 25.45 15.39 24.69
N LYS A 105 26.58 16.09 24.70
CA LYS A 105 26.93 17.03 25.77
C LYS A 105 26.65 18.46 25.31
N GLU A 106 25.94 19.23 26.13
CA GLU A 106 25.67 20.66 25.92
C GLU A 106 25.82 21.38 27.26
N ASN A 107 26.68 22.40 27.32
CA ASN A 107 26.82 23.29 28.47
C ASN A 107 26.80 24.74 27.99
N TYR A 108 26.20 25.64 28.76
CA TYR A 108 26.25 27.08 28.48
C TYR A 108 27.36 27.72 29.30
N ASN A 109 28.33 28.35 28.62
CA ASN A 109 29.39 29.13 29.24
C ASN A 109 28.91 30.58 29.37
N SER A 110 28.73 31.03 30.62
CA SER A 110 28.25 32.39 30.91
C SER A 110 29.27 33.49 30.64
N GLU A 111 30.57 33.18 30.64
CA GLU A 111 31.64 34.15 30.42
C GLU A 111 31.76 34.51 28.93
N THR A 112 31.81 33.49 28.07
CA THR A 112 31.85 33.66 26.61
C THR A 112 30.46 33.91 26.03
N ARG A 113 29.39 33.63 26.79
CA ARG A 113 27.98 33.64 26.36
C ARG A 113 27.71 32.67 25.21
N GLU A 114 28.44 31.57 25.18
CA GLU A 114 28.38 30.54 24.14
C GLU A 114 28.01 29.18 24.71
N TYR A 115 27.40 28.34 23.88
CA TYR A 115 27.17 26.93 24.14
C TYR A 115 28.38 26.10 23.72
N GLU A 116 28.84 25.24 24.61
CA GLU A 116 29.96 24.32 24.42
C GLU A 116 29.47 22.87 24.33
N GLY A 117 30.31 21.99 23.80
CA GLY A 117 30.04 20.56 23.67
C GLY A 117 29.82 20.09 22.24
N ASP A 118 28.94 19.10 22.05
CA ASP A 118 28.67 18.50 20.76
C ASP A 118 27.77 19.40 19.88
N ALA A 119 27.91 19.31 18.56
CA ALA A 119 27.05 20.01 17.60
C ALA A 119 25.93 19.07 17.13
N PHE A 120 24.67 19.39 17.45
CA PHE A 120 23.53 18.54 17.09
C PHE A 120 22.23 19.33 16.92
N HIS A 121 21.16 18.63 16.55
CA HIS A 121 19.80 19.18 16.53
C HIS A 121 18.86 18.31 17.35
N ALA A 122 17.88 18.93 18.02
CA ALA A 122 16.89 18.21 18.82
C ALA A 122 15.48 18.76 18.61
N GLY A 123 14.46 17.91 18.74
CA GLY A 123 13.08 18.35 18.60
C GLY A 123 12.07 17.22 18.72
N SER A 124 10.90 17.45 18.14
CA SER A 124 9.80 16.50 18.11
C SER A 124 9.62 15.92 16.71
N LEU A 125 8.83 14.85 16.62
CA LEU A 125 8.42 14.27 15.36
C LEU A 125 7.16 14.92 14.82
N PRO A 126 6.95 14.90 13.48
CA PRO A 126 5.72 15.37 12.90
C PRO A 126 4.53 14.49 13.29
N SER A 127 3.32 15.06 13.16
CA SER A 127 2.08 14.31 13.28
C SER A 127 1.94 13.29 12.13
N VAL A 128 1.01 12.34 12.28
CA VAL A 128 0.80 11.27 11.29
C VAL A 128 -0.27 11.71 10.29
N LYS A 129 0.11 12.65 9.41
CA LYS A 129 -0.76 13.19 8.34
C LYS A 129 0.06 13.75 7.18
N ASP A 130 -0.55 13.82 6.00
CA ASP A 130 0.08 14.38 4.80
C ASP A 130 0.60 15.81 5.02
N ASN A 131 1.77 16.09 4.46
CA ASN A 131 2.47 17.39 4.50
C ASN A 131 2.78 17.93 5.90
N SER A 132 2.61 17.12 6.95
CA SER A 132 3.03 17.52 8.29
C SER A 132 4.55 17.50 8.42
N TYR A 133 5.05 18.44 9.21
CA TYR A 133 6.45 18.58 9.52
C TYR A 133 6.66 19.05 10.95
N SER A 134 7.87 18.84 11.45
CA SER A 134 8.35 19.41 12.71
C SER A 134 9.75 20.00 12.50
N TYR A 135 10.22 20.75 13.49
CA TYR A 135 11.58 21.30 13.48
C TYR A 135 12.46 20.60 14.50
N LEU A 136 13.69 20.30 14.10
CA LEU A 136 14.79 20.08 15.04
C LEU A 136 15.56 21.40 15.15
N GLN A 137 15.64 21.92 16.36
CA GLN A 137 16.33 23.15 16.67
C GLN A 137 17.83 22.88 16.86
N PRO A 138 18.71 23.83 16.52
CA PRO A 138 20.14 23.71 16.81
C PRO A 138 20.38 23.56 18.33
N ARG A 139 21.30 22.68 18.71
CA ARG A 139 21.76 22.44 20.09
C ARG A 139 23.28 22.37 20.17
N GLY A 140 23.79 22.53 21.39
CA GLY A 140 25.22 22.66 21.67
C GLY A 140 25.85 23.78 20.86
N THR A 141 27.01 23.52 20.29
CA THR A 141 27.77 24.54 19.53
C THR A 141 27.04 25.06 18.29
N ASN A 142 26.03 24.35 17.76
CA ASN A 142 25.18 24.86 16.67
C ASN A 142 24.37 26.12 17.08
N ARG A 143 24.21 26.39 18.38
CA ARG A 143 23.46 27.56 18.87
C ARG A 143 24.23 28.87 18.74
N ASN A 144 25.56 28.84 18.72
CA ASN A 144 26.40 30.04 18.84
C ASN A 144 26.31 30.96 17.61
N GLY A 145 25.94 30.43 16.45
CA GLY A 145 25.73 31.20 15.22
C GLY A 145 24.26 31.27 14.77
N GLY A 146 23.31 30.89 15.64
CA GLY A 146 21.89 30.80 15.25
C GLY A 146 21.64 29.75 14.17
N GLY A 147 22.25 28.56 14.31
CA GLY A 147 22.18 27.49 13.31
C GLY A 147 20.76 27.23 12.81
N ALA A 148 20.60 26.97 11.51
CA ALA A 148 19.28 26.76 10.93
C ALA A 148 18.60 25.53 11.53
N ASN A 149 17.29 25.64 11.74
CA ASN A 149 16.45 24.50 12.05
C ASN A 149 16.51 23.48 10.92
N LYS A 150 16.39 22.20 11.29
CA LYS A 150 16.19 21.10 10.36
C LYS A 150 14.71 20.76 10.31
N THR A 151 14.17 20.55 9.12
CA THR A 151 12.74 20.22 8.97
C THR A 151 12.58 18.72 8.79
N VAL A 152 11.76 18.09 9.63
CA VAL A 152 11.51 16.65 9.59
C VAL A 152 10.13 16.39 9.00
N TYR A 153 10.07 15.51 8.01
CA TYR A 153 8.86 15.05 7.35
C TYR A 153 8.75 13.53 7.45
N PHE A 154 7.50 13.07 7.55
CA PHE A 154 7.13 11.70 7.22
C PHE A 154 6.48 11.70 5.84
N ASP A 155 7.20 11.17 4.86
CA ASP A 155 6.72 11.04 3.49
C ASP A 155 6.04 9.67 3.31
N PHE A 156 4.80 9.65 2.81
CA PHE A 156 4.03 8.41 2.61
C PHE A 156 3.51 8.26 1.18
N PRO A 157 4.36 7.81 0.25
CA PRO A 157 3.96 7.45 -1.10
C PRO A 157 3.01 6.24 -1.05
N ARG A 158 1.78 6.44 -1.54
CA ARG A 158 0.72 5.42 -1.47
C ARG A 158 -0.36 5.65 -2.51
N TRP A 159 -1.18 4.63 -2.75
CA TRP A 159 -2.50 4.79 -3.33
C TRP A 159 -3.55 4.73 -2.23
N GLN A 160 -4.59 5.56 -2.31
CA GLN A 160 -5.66 5.66 -1.33
C GLN A 160 -7.00 5.29 -1.97
N SER A 161 -7.83 4.51 -1.26
CA SER A 161 -9.15 4.13 -1.74
C SER A 161 -10.04 5.34 -2.01
N VAL A 162 -10.62 5.41 -3.21
CA VAL A 162 -11.49 6.51 -3.65
C VAL A 162 -12.78 6.57 -2.83
N TYR A 163 -13.37 5.40 -2.54
CA TYR A 163 -14.67 5.30 -1.86
C TYR A 163 -14.56 4.87 -0.39
N ARG A 164 -13.35 4.90 0.19
CA ARG A 164 -13.07 4.42 1.55
C ARG A 164 -13.51 2.98 1.79
N VAL A 165 -13.43 2.16 0.74
CA VAL A 165 -13.69 0.72 0.78
C VAL A 165 -12.40 -0.04 0.55
N GLN A 166 -12.30 -1.22 1.13
CA GLN A 166 -11.13 -2.08 0.95
C GLN A 166 -10.97 -2.52 -0.51
N LEU A 167 -12.07 -2.92 -1.17
CA LEU A 167 -12.05 -3.46 -2.51
C LEU A 167 -12.55 -2.40 -3.49
N GLY A 168 -11.74 -2.04 -4.48
CA GLY A 168 -12.08 -0.95 -5.38
C GLY A 168 -10.90 -0.29 -6.05
N GLU A 169 -11.16 0.91 -6.56
CA GLU A 169 -10.17 1.80 -7.15
C GLU A 169 -9.45 2.62 -6.08
N TYR A 170 -8.15 2.80 -6.29
CA TYR A 170 -7.27 3.59 -5.45
C TYR A 170 -6.55 4.66 -6.29
N GLU A 171 -6.55 5.89 -5.79
CA GLU A 171 -5.91 7.05 -6.41
C GLU A 171 -4.52 7.33 -5.81
N PRO A 172 -3.57 7.85 -6.60
CA PRO A 172 -2.21 8.12 -6.12
C PRO A 172 -2.14 9.30 -5.13
N LYS A 173 -1.29 9.18 -4.11
CA LYS A 173 -0.91 10.22 -3.12
C LYS A 173 0.60 10.15 -2.81
N GLY A 174 1.17 11.25 -2.33
CA GLY A 174 2.58 11.28 -1.91
C GLY A 174 3.58 11.00 -3.05
N GLY A 175 3.32 11.54 -4.25
CA GLY A 175 4.25 11.48 -5.38
C GLY A 175 4.27 10.18 -6.18
N VAL A 176 3.46 9.17 -5.84
CA VAL A 176 3.22 8.02 -6.74
C VAL A 176 2.28 8.43 -7.89
N SER A 177 2.21 7.61 -8.93
CA SER A 177 1.39 7.88 -10.13
C SER A 177 0.58 6.67 -10.56
N GLY A 178 -0.43 6.90 -11.40
CA GLY A 178 -1.32 5.87 -11.92
C GLY A 178 -2.34 5.39 -10.90
N LYS A 179 -3.42 4.76 -11.39
CA LYS A 179 -4.44 4.13 -10.54
C LYS A 179 -4.01 2.73 -10.13
N LYS A 180 -4.46 2.29 -8.97
CA LYS A 180 -4.38 0.89 -8.53
C LYS A 180 -5.77 0.36 -8.21
N TYR A 181 -5.89 -0.96 -8.25
CA TYR A 181 -7.15 -1.66 -8.01
C TYR A 181 -6.90 -2.79 -7.04
N PHE A 182 -7.82 -2.97 -6.10
CA PHE A 182 -7.76 -4.06 -5.13
C PHE A 182 -9.07 -4.86 -5.20
N GLY A 183 -8.94 -6.17 -5.44
CA GLY A 183 -10.04 -7.11 -5.61
C GLY A 183 -10.16 -7.61 -7.06
N LEU A 184 -10.94 -8.68 -7.22
CA LEU A 184 -11.33 -9.24 -8.50
C LEU A 184 -12.55 -8.51 -9.05
N PRO A 185 -12.54 -8.08 -10.32
CA PRO A 185 -13.71 -7.46 -10.92
C PRO A 185 -14.86 -8.46 -11.00
N ARG A 186 -16.07 -7.97 -10.73
CA ARG A 186 -17.32 -8.70 -10.82
C ARG A 186 -18.28 -7.99 -11.76
N TRP A 187 -18.94 -8.76 -12.60
CA TRP A 187 -19.98 -8.30 -13.52
C TRP A 187 -21.34 -8.81 -13.08
N ARG A 188 -22.37 -8.06 -13.45
CA ARG A 188 -23.77 -8.41 -13.19
C ARG A 188 -24.54 -8.40 -14.50
N ASP A 189 -25.37 -9.41 -14.72
CA ASP A 189 -26.31 -9.42 -15.85
C ASP A 189 -27.64 -8.72 -15.51
N SER A 190 -28.50 -8.54 -16.52
CA SER A 190 -29.85 -7.97 -16.36
C SER A 190 -30.76 -8.79 -15.44
N SER A 191 -30.41 -10.04 -15.15
CA SER A 191 -31.13 -10.96 -14.26
C SER A 191 -30.51 -11.02 -12.86
N SER A 192 -29.53 -10.17 -12.55
CA SER A 192 -28.81 -10.11 -11.27
C SER A 192 -27.92 -11.31 -10.95
N ASN A 193 -27.55 -12.10 -11.95
CA ASN A 193 -26.50 -13.10 -11.80
C ASN A 193 -25.13 -12.43 -11.77
N TYR A 194 -24.21 -12.97 -10.98
CA TYR A 194 -22.86 -12.44 -10.82
C TYR A 194 -21.80 -13.33 -11.46
N TYR A 195 -20.81 -12.69 -12.06
CA TYR A 195 -19.69 -13.33 -12.74
C TYR A 195 -18.41 -12.71 -12.22
N ILE A 196 -17.53 -13.50 -11.61
CA ILE A 196 -16.29 -13.02 -10.99
C ILE A 196 -15.13 -13.51 -11.85
N ARG A 197 -14.22 -12.60 -12.24
CA ARG A 197 -13.00 -12.99 -12.96
C ARG A 197 -12.11 -13.82 -12.05
N SER A 198 -11.48 -14.85 -12.60
CA SER A 198 -10.48 -15.62 -11.88
C SER A 198 -9.25 -14.81 -11.47
N LEU A 199 -8.53 -15.35 -10.48
CA LEU A 199 -7.27 -14.78 -10.00
C LEU A 199 -6.19 -14.87 -11.08
N GLU A 200 -6.04 -16.07 -11.66
CA GLU A 200 -5.00 -16.43 -12.60
C GLU A 200 -5.58 -16.80 -13.97
N LYS A 201 -4.71 -16.75 -14.98
CA LYS A 201 -5.05 -17.19 -16.34
C LYS A 201 -4.78 -18.68 -16.49
N LYS A 202 -5.69 -19.39 -17.15
CA LYS A 202 -5.46 -20.74 -17.69
C LYS A 202 -5.37 -20.64 -19.21
N ASN A 203 -4.29 -21.15 -19.79
CA ASN A 203 -4.03 -21.08 -21.24
C ASN A 203 -4.14 -19.64 -21.80
N GLY A 204 -3.62 -18.66 -21.06
CA GLY A 204 -3.60 -17.25 -21.47
C GLY A 204 -4.91 -16.47 -21.25
N ARG A 205 -5.96 -17.09 -20.71
CA ARG A 205 -7.29 -16.50 -20.53
C ARG A 205 -7.76 -16.57 -19.08
N PHE A 206 -8.50 -15.57 -18.63
CA PHE A 206 -9.21 -15.64 -17.35
C PHE A 206 -10.49 -16.47 -17.51
N SER A 207 -10.98 -17.06 -16.42
CA SER A 207 -12.36 -17.53 -16.35
C SER A 207 -13.22 -16.50 -15.62
N TYR A 208 -14.54 -16.59 -15.79
CA TYR A 208 -15.48 -15.62 -15.22
C TYR A 208 -16.65 -16.35 -14.53
N GLY A 209 -16.34 -17.39 -13.75
CA GLY A 209 -17.33 -18.31 -13.20
C GLY A 209 -18.05 -19.09 -14.30
N GLY A 210 -19.36 -18.85 -14.47
CA GLY A 210 -20.20 -19.49 -15.48
C GLY A 210 -19.94 -19.06 -16.93
N ILE A 211 -19.08 -18.07 -17.16
CA ILE A 211 -18.67 -17.65 -18.51
C ILE A 211 -17.31 -18.30 -18.85
N ARG A 212 -17.27 -18.98 -19.99
CA ARG A 212 -16.09 -19.74 -20.44
C ARG A 212 -15.72 -19.38 -21.87
N TYR A 213 -14.46 -19.62 -22.24
CA TYR A 213 -14.02 -19.50 -23.61
C TYR A 213 -13.89 -20.87 -24.28
N GLU A 214 -14.59 -21.07 -25.38
CA GLU A 214 -14.69 -22.34 -26.09
C GLU A 214 -14.87 -22.08 -27.59
N ASN A 215 -14.19 -22.84 -28.44
CA ASN A 215 -14.29 -22.75 -29.92
C ASN A 215 -14.21 -21.33 -30.50
N GLY A 216 -13.32 -20.50 -29.96
CA GLY A 216 -13.12 -19.14 -30.47
C GLY A 216 -14.05 -18.08 -29.85
N LYS A 217 -15.01 -18.48 -29.01
CA LYS A 217 -16.08 -17.60 -28.50
C LYS A 217 -16.16 -17.61 -26.97
N TRP A 218 -16.69 -16.53 -26.39
CA TRP A 218 -17.08 -16.50 -24.99
C TRP A 218 -18.53 -16.95 -24.86
N LEU A 219 -18.77 -17.92 -23.99
CA LEU A 219 -20.04 -18.60 -23.82
C LEU A 219 -20.57 -18.45 -22.39
N LEU A 220 -21.89 -18.33 -22.28
CA LEU A 220 -22.64 -18.53 -21.04
C LEU A 220 -23.58 -19.71 -21.26
N GLY A 221 -23.52 -20.70 -20.36
CA GLY A 221 -24.22 -21.98 -20.54
C GLY A 221 -23.41 -22.98 -21.38
N GLU A 222 -24.08 -24.00 -21.91
CA GLU A 222 -23.45 -25.07 -22.68
C GLU A 222 -23.75 -24.95 -24.17
N LEU A 223 -22.70 -25.00 -25.00
CA LEU A 223 -22.83 -24.96 -26.45
C LEU A 223 -23.76 -26.09 -26.93
N ASN A 224 -24.70 -25.77 -27.82
CA ASN A 224 -25.71 -26.70 -28.34
C ASN A 224 -26.67 -27.28 -27.26
N SER A 225 -26.78 -26.65 -26.10
CA SER A 225 -27.78 -27.03 -25.09
C SER A 225 -29.20 -26.96 -25.67
N PRO A 226 -30.08 -27.95 -25.38
CA PRO A 226 -31.50 -27.89 -25.75
C PRO A 226 -32.25 -26.68 -25.17
N SER A 227 -31.74 -26.09 -24.08
CA SER A 227 -32.31 -24.87 -23.46
C SER A 227 -31.70 -23.56 -24.01
N GLY A 228 -30.80 -23.66 -24.99
CA GLY A 228 -30.06 -22.53 -25.55
C GLY A 228 -28.82 -22.15 -24.73
N TRP A 229 -28.02 -21.26 -25.30
CA TRP A 229 -26.80 -20.71 -24.70
C TRP A 229 -26.67 -19.23 -25.09
N TRP A 230 -25.61 -18.57 -24.62
CA TRP A 230 -25.31 -17.22 -25.09
C TRP A 230 -23.87 -17.07 -25.54
N GLU A 231 -23.65 -16.30 -26.61
CA GLU A 231 -22.34 -16.00 -27.19
C GLU A 231 -22.03 -14.51 -27.14
N GLY A 232 -20.79 -14.15 -26.78
CA GLY A 232 -20.38 -12.75 -26.68
C GLY A 232 -18.87 -12.54 -26.72
N GLU A 233 -18.45 -11.38 -26.19
CA GLU A 233 -17.05 -11.00 -26.02
C GLU A 233 -16.58 -11.23 -24.57
N GLU A 234 -15.28 -11.05 -24.34
CA GLU A 234 -14.73 -11.07 -22.98
C GLU A 234 -15.37 -9.95 -22.14
N PRO A 235 -15.78 -10.21 -20.88
CA PRO A 235 -16.28 -9.15 -20.00
C PRO A 235 -15.33 -7.96 -19.89
N ASN A 236 -15.89 -6.75 -20.01
CA ASN A 236 -15.12 -5.51 -20.08
C ASN A 236 -15.49 -4.57 -18.92
N LYS A 237 -14.53 -3.84 -18.37
CA LYS A 237 -14.75 -2.91 -17.25
C LYS A 237 -15.27 -1.54 -17.67
N GLU A 238 -15.01 -1.15 -18.90
CA GLU A 238 -15.25 0.20 -19.44
C GLU A 238 -16.52 0.26 -20.29
N LYS A 239 -16.97 -0.88 -20.83
CA LYS A 239 -18.21 -0.99 -21.60
C LYS A 239 -19.02 -2.20 -21.17
N ALA A 240 -20.34 -2.11 -21.31
CA ALA A 240 -21.21 -3.26 -21.21
C ALA A 240 -20.95 -4.22 -22.39
N VAL A 241 -21.11 -5.52 -22.15
CA VAL A 241 -20.93 -6.57 -23.15
C VAL A 241 -22.24 -7.35 -23.28
N THR A 242 -22.74 -7.48 -24.51
CA THR A 242 -23.97 -8.24 -24.78
C THR A 242 -23.63 -9.64 -25.26
N PHE A 243 -24.15 -10.63 -24.53
CA PHE A 243 -24.17 -12.04 -24.88
C PHE A 243 -25.50 -12.33 -25.59
N GLN A 244 -25.41 -12.68 -26.88
CA GLN A 244 -26.55 -12.96 -27.75
C GLN A 244 -27.11 -14.34 -27.44
N PHE A 245 -28.43 -14.48 -27.33
CA PHE A 245 -29.04 -15.79 -27.16
C PHE A 245 -28.91 -16.63 -28.43
N CYS A 246 -28.49 -17.88 -28.27
CA CYS A 246 -28.31 -18.85 -29.32
C CYS A 246 -29.08 -20.12 -28.98
N LYS A 247 -29.47 -20.86 -30.02
CA LYS A 247 -30.27 -22.08 -29.91
C LYS A 247 -29.77 -23.13 -30.89
N PRO A 248 -30.05 -24.43 -30.62
CA PRO A 248 -29.81 -25.46 -31.61
C PRO A 248 -30.56 -25.16 -32.91
N GLU A 249 -29.98 -25.58 -34.03
CA GLU A 249 -30.64 -25.53 -35.33
C GLU A 249 -32.02 -26.21 -35.25
N ASP A 250 -33.01 -25.63 -35.92
CA ASP A 250 -34.41 -26.08 -35.92
C ASP A 250 -35.15 -26.05 -34.56
N SER A 251 -34.55 -25.52 -33.50
CA SER A 251 -35.23 -25.37 -32.21
C SER A 251 -36.22 -24.20 -32.21
N GLU A 252 -37.39 -24.37 -31.60
CA GLU A 252 -38.38 -23.29 -31.40
C GLU A 252 -38.12 -22.46 -30.13
N ILE A 253 -37.10 -22.79 -29.34
CA ILE A 253 -36.83 -22.04 -28.10
C ILE A 253 -36.56 -20.57 -28.40
N THR A 254 -37.02 -19.72 -27.47
CA THR A 254 -36.79 -18.28 -27.49
C THR A 254 -36.06 -17.89 -26.22
N GLY A 255 -35.26 -16.83 -26.32
CA GLY A 255 -34.48 -16.33 -25.20
C GLY A 255 -34.05 -14.90 -25.47
N SER A 256 -33.90 -14.15 -24.39
CA SER A 256 -33.42 -12.77 -24.44
C SER A 256 -31.91 -12.73 -24.33
N ASN A 257 -31.32 -11.73 -24.98
CA ASN A 257 -29.91 -11.41 -24.79
C ASN A 257 -29.62 -11.06 -23.32
N ARG A 258 -28.38 -11.33 -22.90
CA ARG A 258 -27.89 -10.93 -21.59
C ARG A 258 -26.87 -9.83 -21.76
N THR A 259 -27.03 -8.73 -21.03
CA THR A 259 -26.04 -7.65 -21.00
C THR A 259 -25.30 -7.70 -19.69
N LEU A 260 -23.98 -7.85 -19.76
CA LEU A 260 -23.07 -7.79 -18.63
C LEU A 260 -22.50 -6.39 -18.47
N SER A 261 -22.62 -5.85 -17.27
CA SER A 261 -21.99 -4.59 -16.88
C SER A 261 -21.06 -4.82 -15.71
N PHE A 262 -19.93 -4.10 -15.69
CA PHE A 262 -19.07 -4.05 -14.51
C PHE A 262 -19.89 -3.56 -13.31
N TYR A 263 -19.76 -4.27 -12.20
CA TYR A 263 -20.54 -3.99 -10.99
C TYR A 263 -19.64 -3.43 -9.89
N ASP A 264 -18.67 -4.23 -9.42
CA ASP A 264 -17.77 -3.86 -8.35
C ASP A 264 -16.48 -4.72 -8.34
N TYR A 265 -15.65 -4.50 -7.32
CA TYR A 265 -14.52 -5.36 -6.98
C TYR A 265 -14.86 -6.18 -5.74
N VAL A 266 -14.58 -7.47 -5.79
CA VAL A 266 -14.82 -8.43 -4.69
C VAL A 266 -13.53 -9.18 -4.34
N GLN A 267 -13.50 -9.83 -3.18
CA GLN A 267 -12.38 -10.70 -2.81
C GLN A 267 -12.30 -11.91 -3.74
N GLY A 268 -13.46 -12.47 -4.11
CA GLY A 268 -13.58 -13.77 -4.77
C GLY A 268 -13.31 -14.93 -3.80
N ASP A 269 -13.39 -16.15 -4.33
CA ASP A 269 -13.33 -17.38 -3.54
C ASP A 269 -12.04 -18.19 -3.78
N GLU A 270 -11.13 -17.65 -4.60
CA GLU A 270 -9.86 -18.30 -4.91
C GLU A 270 -8.84 -18.12 -3.78
N THR A 271 -8.13 -19.20 -3.47
CA THR A 271 -7.06 -19.23 -2.47
C THR A 271 -5.76 -19.68 -3.09
N GLY A 272 -4.64 -19.23 -2.53
CA GLY A 272 -3.29 -19.62 -2.96
C GLY A 272 -2.38 -19.84 -1.76
N VAL A 273 -1.15 -20.29 -2.02
CA VAL A 273 -0.13 -20.45 -0.96
C VAL A 273 0.57 -19.12 -0.71
N ALA A 274 0.72 -18.75 0.56
CA ALA A 274 1.45 -17.56 0.97
C ALA A 274 2.78 -17.90 1.64
N TYR A 275 3.90 -17.71 0.93
CA TYR A 275 5.23 -17.79 1.52
C TYR A 275 5.63 -16.44 2.12
N LEU A 276 5.82 -16.40 3.44
CA LEU A 276 6.26 -15.22 4.19
C LEU A 276 7.76 -14.89 4.02
N GLY A 277 8.50 -15.76 3.33
CA GLY A 277 9.97 -15.80 3.33
C GLY A 277 10.69 -14.63 2.66
N GLU A 278 9.99 -13.74 1.95
CA GLU A 278 10.61 -12.60 1.25
C GLU A 278 10.37 -11.24 1.91
N VAL A 279 9.98 -11.22 3.19
CA VAL A 279 10.33 -10.07 4.04
C VAL A 279 11.70 -10.37 4.66
N ALA A 280 12.73 -10.40 3.80
CA ALA A 280 14.13 -10.41 4.21
C ALA A 280 14.50 -9.04 4.82
N ILE A 281 13.87 -8.69 5.95
CA ILE A 281 14.22 -7.50 6.74
C ILE A 281 14.39 -7.87 8.22
N TRP A 282 14.73 -9.15 8.48
CA TRP A 282 15.13 -9.66 9.80
C TRP A 282 16.46 -10.38 9.68
N ARG A 283 17.50 -9.63 9.30
CA ARG A 283 18.86 -9.86 9.77
C ARG A 283 19.27 -8.59 10.46
#